data_AF-A0A1A8W0U4-F1
#
_entry.id   AF-A0A1A8W0U4-F1
#
_cell.length_a   1.000
_cell.length_b   1.000
_cell.length_c   1.000
_cell.angle_alpha   90.00
_cell.angle_beta   90.00
_cell.angle_gamma   90.00
#
_symmetry.space_group_name_H-M   'P 1'
#
loop_
_entity.id
_entity.type
_entity.pdbx_description
1 polymer ?
#
loop_
_entity_poly.entity_id
_entity_poly.type
_entity_poly.pdbx_seq_one_letter_code
_entity_poly.pdbx_strand_id
1 'polypeptide(L)'
;MSNTVHEEQYNILLVESFEHHLHILDNNEISDKDVKLCSLSVIYEKLLEFFNVCNEGEKEKFCIFFCHYLLHPLNKWISEEFDEYRNVALNIYFLIEKNLNDKLLDVILFKTEKNDDSFLLICTNRLKEDENKKIVEDKEEIRLKILQFLYKIVVRHNNIDETTLPNILNIYVYLENILMALSILIKDPFPLIKKLTCELLCELNFEEERKEFNHIYRSLLKNMLANIIFRQNDVRE
;
A
#
# COMPACT_ATOMS: atom_id res chain seq x y z
N MET A 1 -11.64 20.82 27.92
CA MET A 1 -12.30 21.41 26.73
C MET A 1 -11.40 22.36 25.94
N SER A 2 -10.06 22.34 26.11
CA SER A 2 -9.13 23.21 25.35
C SER A 2 -8.41 22.49 24.20
N ASN A 3 -8.29 21.16 24.22
CA ASN A 3 -7.54 20.43 23.19
C ASN A 3 -8.28 20.32 21.85
N THR A 4 -9.61 20.21 21.88
CA THR A 4 -10.45 20.12 20.67
C THR A 4 -10.39 21.37 19.80
N VAL A 5 -10.34 22.57 20.40
CA VAL A 5 -10.27 23.84 19.65
C VAL A 5 -8.92 24.00 18.93
N HIS A 6 -7.83 23.51 19.52
CA HIS A 6 -6.49 23.54 18.91
C HIS A 6 -6.24 22.40 17.91
N GLU A 7 -6.99 21.32 17.98
CA GLU A 7 -7.03 20.27 16.95
C GLU A 7 -7.80 20.75 15.71
N GLU A 8 -8.95 21.40 15.90
CA GLU A 8 -9.75 21.98 14.82
C GLU A 8 -8.97 23.05 14.05
N GLN A 9 -8.32 24.00 14.73
CA GLN A 9 -7.53 25.06 14.08
C GLN A 9 -6.33 24.54 13.28
N TYR A 10 -5.69 23.46 13.74
CA TYR A 10 -4.53 22.89 13.07
C TYR A 10 -4.93 22.10 11.82
N ASN A 11 -6.02 21.33 11.90
CA ASN A 11 -6.59 20.67 10.74
C ASN A 11 -7.03 21.68 9.69
N ILE A 12 -7.56 22.85 10.09
CA ILE A 12 -7.90 23.94 9.16
C ILE A 12 -6.66 24.42 8.39
N LEU A 13 -5.52 24.66 9.05
CA LEU A 13 -4.30 25.12 8.37
C LEU A 13 -3.72 24.09 7.40
N LEU A 14 -3.73 22.80 7.77
CA LEU A 14 -3.33 21.73 6.86
C LEU A 14 -4.31 21.65 5.69
N VAL A 15 -5.62 21.64 5.93
CA VAL A 15 -6.64 21.59 4.88
C VAL A 15 -6.47 22.75 3.91
N GLU A 16 -6.37 23.99 4.38
CA GLU A 16 -6.15 25.17 3.53
C GLU A 16 -4.88 25.04 2.67
N SER A 17 -3.83 24.42 3.20
CA SER A 17 -2.58 24.22 2.45
C SER A 17 -2.71 23.18 1.32
N PHE A 18 -3.66 22.24 1.40
CA PHE A 18 -3.86 21.18 0.41
C PHE A 18 -5.13 21.36 -0.44
N GLU A 19 -6.11 22.16 0.01
CA GLU A 19 -7.47 22.25 -0.53
C GLU A 19 -7.49 22.49 -2.05
N HIS A 20 -6.70 23.44 -2.53
CA HIS A 20 -6.62 23.73 -3.96
C HIS A 20 -6.17 22.52 -4.79
N HIS A 21 -5.15 21.80 -4.31
CA HIS A 21 -4.63 20.62 -5.02
C HIS A 21 -5.58 19.43 -4.91
N LEU A 22 -6.23 19.24 -3.76
CA LEU A 22 -7.26 18.22 -3.60
C LEU A 22 -8.45 18.48 -4.52
N HIS A 23 -8.89 19.73 -4.62
CA HIS A 23 -9.94 20.12 -5.57
C HIS A 23 -9.52 19.85 -7.02
N ILE A 24 -8.27 20.12 -7.41
CA ILE A 24 -7.78 19.77 -8.75
C ILE A 24 -7.86 18.26 -9.02
N LEU A 25 -7.53 17.45 -8.01
CA LEU A 25 -7.56 16.01 -8.13
C LEU A 25 -8.98 15.43 -8.19
N ASP A 26 -9.90 15.98 -7.42
CA ASP A 26 -11.29 15.50 -7.39
C ASP A 26 -12.14 16.03 -8.55
N ASN A 27 -11.70 17.10 -9.22
CA ASN A 27 -12.44 17.67 -10.34
C ASN A 27 -12.29 16.83 -11.63
N ASN A 28 -13.39 16.21 -12.04
CA ASN A 28 -13.48 15.43 -13.28
C ASN A 28 -13.52 16.31 -14.55
N GLU A 29 -13.80 17.61 -14.43
CA GLU A 29 -13.75 18.57 -15.54
C GLU A 29 -12.31 18.92 -15.93
N ILE A 30 -11.35 18.76 -15.01
CA ILE A 30 -9.93 18.93 -15.29
C ILE A 30 -9.42 17.63 -15.92
N SER A 31 -9.39 17.58 -17.24
CA SER A 31 -8.87 16.43 -18.00
C SER A 31 -7.36 16.49 -18.25
N ASP A 32 -6.74 17.65 -18.00
CA ASP A 32 -5.30 17.85 -18.19
C ASP A 32 -4.51 17.00 -17.21
N LYS A 33 -3.73 16.07 -17.78
CA LYS A 33 -2.98 15.11 -16.98
C LYS A 33 -1.78 15.73 -16.28
N ASP A 34 -1.14 16.70 -16.91
CA ASP A 34 0.03 17.37 -16.35
C ASP A 34 -0.37 18.22 -15.16
N VAL A 35 -1.53 18.88 -15.22
CA VAL A 35 -2.08 19.65 -14.09
C VAL A 35 -2.37 18.76 -12.88
N LYS A 36 -2.95 17.58 -13.10
CA LYS A 36 -3.21 16.60 -12.04
C LYS A 36 -1.91 16.01 -11.48
N LEU A 37 -0.94 15.69 -12.33
CA LEU A 37 0.37 15.20 -11.90
C LEU A 37 1.14 16.26 -11.10
N CYS A 38 1.07 17.52 -11.53
CA CYS A 38 1.63 18.66 -10.79
C CYS A 38 1.00 18.77 -9.40
N SER A 39 -0.33 18.66 -9.29
CA SER A 39 -1.01 18.70 -7.99
C SER A 39 -0.61 17.55 -7.06
N LEU A 40 -0.49 16.31 -7.58
CA LEU A 40 0.04 15.19 -6.81
C LEU A 40 1.49 15.44 -6.35
N SER A 41 2.32 16.02 -7.22
CA SER A 41 3.72 16.33 -6.90
C SER A 41 3.82 17.42 -5.83
N VAL A 42 2.98 18.46 -5.89
CA VAL A 42 2.94 19.50 -4.85
C VAL A 42 2.45 18.95 -3.51
N ILE A 43 1.48 18.02 -3.52
CA ILE A 43 1.08 17.31 -2.30
C ILE A 43 2.27 16.57 -1.69
N TYR A 44 3.02 15.83 -2.51
CA TYR A 44 4.22 15.12 -2.05
C TYR A 44 5.24 16.08 -1.41
N GLU A 45 5.59 17.17 -2.07
CA GLU A 45 6.56 18.15 -1.56
C GLU A 45 6.09 18.80 -0.26
N LYS A 46 4.81 19.20 -0.16
CA LYS A 46 4.25 19.77 1.08
C LYS A 46 4.27 18.78 2.24
N LEU A 47 3.99 17.51 1.98
CA LEU A 47 4.10 16.46 2.99
C LEU A 47 5.56 16.24 3.40
N LEU A 48 6.51 16.32 2.47
CA LEU A 48 7.92 16.19 2.76
C LEU A 48 8.41 17.32 3.66
N GLU A 49 8.07 18.56 3.32
CA GLU A 49 8.34 19.73 4.14
C GLU A 49 7.72 19.61 5.53
N PHE A 50 6.45 19.19 5.60
CA PHE A 50 5.74 18.94 6.85
C PHE A 50 6.50 17.96 7.76
N PHE A 51 6.85 16.78 7.23
CA PHE A 51 7.50 15.75 8.03
C PHE A 51 8.92 16.09 8.47
N ASN A 52 9.60 16.99 7.75
CA ASN A 52 10.95 17.45 8.12
C ASN A 52 10.95 18.32 9.39
N VAL A 53 9.82 18.95 9.74
CA VAL A 53 9.75 19.90 10.86
C VAL A 53 8.71 19.53 11.93
N CYS A 54 7.82 18.57 11.65
CA CYS A 54 6.74 18.23 12.56
C CYS A 54 7.23 17.53 13.84
N ASN A 55 6.51 17.77 14.94
CA ASN A 55 6.66 17.04 16.20
C ASN A 55 5.64 15.88 16.33
N GLU A 56 5.72 15.08 17.39
CA GLU A 56 4.85 13.91 17.58
C GLU A 56 3.36 14.25 17.71
N GLY A 57 3.00 15.37 18.34
CA GLY A 57 1.59 15.79 18.43
C GLY A 57 1.02 16.26 17.09
N GLU A 58 1.87 16.82 16.24
CA GLU A 58 1.52 17.21 14.87
C GLU A 58 1.30 15.98 13.97
N LYS A 59 2.06 14.91 14.18
CA LYS A 59 1.85 13.62 13.51
C LYS A 59 0.52 12.96 13.87
N GLU A 60 0.08 13.05 15.13
CA GLU A 60 -1.23 12.54 15.56
C GLU A 60 -2.38 13.29 14.89
N LYS A 61 -2.28 14.62 14.78
CA LYS A 61 -3.25 15.43 14.04
C LYS A 61 -3.23 15.12 12.54
N PHE A 62 -2.05 14.86 11.98
CA PHE A 62 -1.91 14.44 10.60
C PHE A 62 -2.68 13.15 10.29
N CYS A 63 -2.79 12.18 11.21
CA CYS A 63 -3.60 10.97 10.95
C CYS A 63 -5.06 11.33 10.65
N ILE A 64 -5.61 12.23 11.48
CA ILE A 64 -6.99 12.68 11.34
C ILE A 64 -7.16 13.37 9.99
N PHE A 65 -6.27 14.31 9.66
CA PHE A 65 -6.26 14.98 8.36
C PHE A 65 -6.18 13.97 7.21
N PHE A 66 -5.23 13.04 7.26
CA PHE A 66 -5.05 12.04 6.20
C PHE A 66 -6.33 11.23 5.98
N CYS A 67 -6.93 10.69 7.04
CA CYS A 67 -8.12 9.85 6.94
C CYS A 67 -9.31 10.61 6.33
N HIS A 68 -9.46 11.90 6.65
CA HIS A 68 -10.58 12.70 6.16
C HIS A 68 -10.37 13.27 4.76
N TYR A 69 -9.12 13.57 4.37
CA TYR A 69 -8.86 14.39 3.18
C TYR A 69 -7.92 13.76 2.14
N LEU A 70 -6.98 12.88 2.53
CA LEU A 70 -5.98 12.33 1.60
C LEU A 70 -6.23 10.88 1.21
N LEU A 71 -6.77 10.07 2.12
CA LEU A 71 -6.90 8.62 1.92
C LEU A 71 -7.68 8.28 0.65
N HIS A 72 -8.89 8.81 0.50
CA HIS A 72 -9.74 8.51 -0.64
C HIS A 72 -9.15 9.02 -1.97
N PRO A 73 -8.70 10.30 -2.09
CA PRO A 73 -8.03 10.76 -3.30
C PRO A 73 -6.81 9.90 -3.66
N LEU A 74 -5.94 9.58 -2.71
CA LEU A 74 -4.74 8.78 -3.00
C LEU A 74 -5.09 7.36 -3.49
N ASN A 75 -6.11 6.72 -2.90
CA ASN A 75 -6.58 5.40 -3.33
C ASN A 75 -7.17 5.42 -4.74
N LYS A 76 -7.92 6.47 -5.08
CA LYS A 76 -8.39 6.73 -6.45
C LYS A 76 -7.20 6.76 -7.42
N TRP A 77 -6.15 7.52 -7.10
CA TRP A 77 -4.98 7.67 -7.97
C TRP A 77 -4.13 6.41 -8.14
N ILE A 78 -4.12 5.49 -7.17
CA ILE A 78 -3.50 4.17 -7.35
C ILE A 78 -4.31 3.31 -8.33
N SER A 79 -5.61 3.52 -8.41
CA SER A 79 -6.51 2.75 -9.29
C SER A 79 -6.55 3.26 -10.74
N GLU A 80 -6.03 4.47 -10.99
CA GLU A 80 -6.03 5.11 -12.31
C GLU A 80 -5.08 4.43 -13.32
N GLU A 81 -5.36 4.58 -14.61
CA GLU A 81 -4.62 3.92 -15.69
C GLU A 81 -3.27 4.57 -16.02
N PHE A 82 -3.06 5.84 -15.66
CA PHE A 82 -1.80 6.53 -15.90
C PHE A 82 -0.75 6.21 -14.83
N ASP A 83 0.39 5.65 -15.23
CA ASP A 83 1.39 5.09 -14.32
C ASP A 83 2.08 6.14 -13.46
N GLU A 84 2.28 7.35 -13.97
CA GLU A 84 2.91 8.44 -13.25
C GLU A 84 2.07 8.85 -12.03
N TYR A 85 0.74 8.84 -12.14
CA TYR A 85 -0.14 9.10 -10.99
C TYR A 85 0.02 8.05 -9.92
N ARG A 86 -0.06 6.77 -10.32
CA ARG A 86 0.12 5.64 -9.40
C ARG A 86 1.48 5.71 -8.72
N ASN A 87 2.51 6.05 -9.48
CA ASN A 87 3.87 6.15 -8.98
C ASN A 87 4.02 7.24 -7.90
N VAL A 88 3.46 8.43 -8.15
CA VAL A 88 3.48 9.54 -7.18
C VAL A 88 2.60 9.24 -5.96
N ALA A 89 1.42 8.66 -6.16
CA ALA A 89 0.54 8.26 -5.06
C ALA A 89 1.22 7.23 -4.14
N LEU A 90 1.89 6.22 -4.69
CA LEU A 90 2.68 5.26 -3.92
C LEU A 90 3.87 5.94 -3.21
N ASN A 91 4.55 6.89 -3.85
CA ASN A 91 5.62 7.65 -3.19
C ASN A 91 5.09 8.44 -1.97
N ILE A 92 3.89 9.00 -2.07
CA ILE A 92 3.23 9.67 -0.94
C ILE A 92 2.97 8.67 0.20
N TYR A 93 2.44 7.48 -0.11
CA TYR A 93 2.27 6.42 0.89
C TYR A 93 3.59 6.02 1.57
N PHE A 94 4.67 5.87 0.81
CA PHE A 94 6.00 5.58 1.36
C PHE A 94 6.53 6.71 2.25
N LEU A 95 6.32 7.97 1.86
CA LEU A 95 6.71 9.11 2.66
C LEU A 95 5.98 9.13 4.00
N ILE A 96 4.67 8.88 3.98
CA ILE A 96 3.83 8.80 5.17
C ILE A 96 4.29 7.65 6.06
N GLU A 97 4.47 6.46 5.50
CA GLU A 97 4.92 5.28 6.24
C GLU A 97 6.28 5.51 6.92
N LYS A 98 7.26 6.07 6.20
CA LYS A 98 8.60 6.35 6.72
C LYS A 98 8.59 7.27 7.95
N ASN A 99 7.71 8.27 7.97
CA ASN A 99 7.72 9.32 9.01
C ASN A 99 6.83 9.00 10.21
N LEU A 100 5.84 8.13 10.00
CA LEU A 100 4.80 7.84 10.98
C LEU A 100 4.93 6.45 11.62
N ASN A 101 5.70 5.55 11.00
CA ASN A 101 6.09 4.23 11.50
C ASN A 101 4.95 3.49 12.25
N ASP A 102 5.21 3.01 13.47
CA ASP A 102 4.33 2.17 14.29
C ASP A 102 3.07 2.86 14.83
N LYS A 103 2.97 4.18 14.79
CA LYS A 103 1.82 4.88 15.41
C LYS A 103 0.60 5.03 14.50
N LEU A 104 0.73 4.75 13.20
CA LEU A 104 -0.17 5.35 12.22
C LEU A 104 -0.62 4.46 11.06
N LEU A 105 0.13 3.42 10.71
CA LEU A 105 -0.34 2.44 9.71
C LEU A 105 -1.63 1.75 10.20
N ASP A 106 -1.80 1.58 11.52
CA ASP A 106 -3.00 0.98 12.09
C ASP A 106 -4.26 1.86 12.01
N VAL A 107 -4.10 3.18 11.89
CA VAL A 107 -5.22 4.11 11.74
C VAL A 107 -5.51 4.40 10.26
N ILE A 108 -4.47 4.42 9.42
CA ILE A 108 -4.54 4.83 8.02
C ILE A 108 -4.85 3.68 7.06
N LEU A 109 -4.15 2.56 7.17
CA LEU A 109 -4.29 1.46 6.21
C LEU A 109 -5.48 0.55 6.55
N PHE A 110 -5.93 0.61 7.79
CA PHE A 110 -6.64 -0.50 8.43
C PHE A 110 -8.05 -0.11 8.92
N LYS A 111 -8.43 1.18 8.84
CA LYS A 111 -9.65 1.72 9.48
C LYS A 111 -10.74 2.24 8.54
N THR A 112 -10.77 1.84 7.27
CA THR A 112 -11.86 2.19 6.34
C THR A 112 -12.93 1.11 6.28
N GLU A 113 -14.12 1.44 6.80
CA GLU A 113 -15.31 0.59 6.96
C GLU A 113 -16.06 0.21 5.66
N LYS A 114 -15.38 0.21 4.51
CA LYS A 114 -15.89 -0.39 3.27
C LYS A 114 -14.74 -1.10 2.54
N ASN A 115 -14.85 -2.42 2.41
CA ASN A 115 -13.79 -3.29 1.89
C ASN A 115 -13.24 -2.86 0.51
N ASP A 116 -14.06 -2.22 -0.33
CA ASP A 116 -13.75 -1.94 -1.74
C ASP A 116 -12.75 -0.79 -1.94
N ASP A 117 -12.63 0.13 -0.97
CA ASP A 117 -11.70 1.28 -1.04
C ASP A 117 -10.42 1.06 -0.22
N SER A 118 -10.16 -0.18 0.24
CA SER A 118 -8.97 -0.49 1.02
C SER A 118 -7.71 -0.36 0.17
N PHE A 119 -6.72 0.41 0.67
CA PHE A 119 -5.40 0.53 0.04
C PHE A 119 -4.80 -0.86 -0.27
N LEU A 120 -4.92 -1.80 0.68
CA LEU A 120 -4.37 -3.14 0.55
C LEU A 120 -5.04 -3.92 -0.59
N LEU A 121 -6.37 -3.82 -0.70
CA LEU A 121 -7.13 -4.47 -1.77
C LEU A 121 -6.79 -3.87 -3.13
N ILE A 122 -6.77 -2.54 -3.24
CA ILE A 122 -6.44 -1.81 -4.47
C ILE A 122 -5.05 -2.23 -4.97
N CYS A 123 -4.05 -2.13 -4.10
CA CYS A 123 -2.67 -2.52 -4.40
C CYS A 123 -2.57 -3.99 -4.83
N THR A 124 -3.21 -4.88 -4.10
CA THR A 124 -3.17 -6.31 -4.40
C THR A 124 -3.86 -6.64 -5.72
N ASN A 125 -4.96 -5.96 -6.06
CA ASN A 125 -5.65 -6.15 -7.33
C ASN A 125 -4.79 -5.72 -8.53
N ARG A 126 -3.97 -4.66 -8.40
CA ARG A 126 -3.02 -4.25 -9.44
C ARG A 126 -1.92 -5.31 -9.71
N LEU A 127 -1.67 -6.21 -8.75
CA LEU A 127 -0.68 -7.28 -8.89
C LEU A 127 -1.25 -8.60 -9.44
N LYS A 128 -2.57 -8.68 -9.67
CA LYS A 128 -3.23 -9.87 -10.24
C LYS A 128 -3.26 -9.81 -11.76
N GLU A 129 -3.72 -10.90 -12.35
CA GLU A 129 -4.05 -10.98 -13.77
C GLU A 129 -5.44 -10.37 -14.06
N ASP A 130 -5.56 -9.70 -15.20
CA ASP A 130 -6.83 -9.29 -15.81
C ASP A 130 -7.54 -10.45 -16.52
N GLU A 131 -8.67 -10.18 -17.16
CA GLU A 131 -9.42 -11.18 -17.94
C GLU A 131 -8.61 -11.80 -19.10
N ASN A 132 -7.55 -11.12 -19.54
CA ASN A 132 -6.65 -11.56 -20.60
C ASN A 132 -5.41 -12.32 -20.09
N LYS A 133 -5.35 -12.66 -18.79
CA LYS A 133 -4.20 -13.31 -18.14
C LYS A 133 -2.92 -12.49 -18.18
N LYS A 134 -3.04 -11.16 -18.20
CA LYS A 134 -1.91 -10.23 -18.08
C LYS A 134 -1.94 -9.56 -16.72
N ILE A 135 -0.77 -9.33 -16.12
CA ILE A 135 -0.69 -8.58 -14.86
C ILE A 135 -1.27 -7.19 -15.11
N VAL A 136 -2.18 -6.75 -14.25
CA VAL A 136 -2.84 -5.44 -14.35
C VAL A 136 -1.83 -4.29 -14.32
N GLU A 137 -0.79 -4.40 -13.49
CA GLU A 137 0.31 -3.45 -13.44
C GLU A 137 1.49 -3.87 -14.33
N ASP A 138 1.65 -3.20 -15.46
CA ASP A 138 2.74 -3.45 -16.40
C ASP A 138 4.09 -2.88 -15.95
N LYS A 139 4.12 -1.81 -15.13
CA LYS A 139 5.37 -1.15 -14.73
C LYS A 139 6.04 -1.86 -13.57
N GLU A 140 7.25 -2.37 -13.81
CA GLU A 140 8.08 -3.06 -12.81
C GLU A 140 8.26 -2.24 -11.53
N GLU A 141 8.60 -0.95 -11.66
CA GLU A 141 8.82 -0.05 -10.52
C GLU A 141 7.59 0.03 -9.59
N ILE A 142 6.40 0.10 -10.19
CA ILE A 142 5.13 0.18 -9.46
C ILE A 142 4.83 -1.16 -8.78
N ARG A 143 5.01 -2.30 -9.48
CA ARG A 143 4.85 -3.63 -8.87
C ARG A 143 5.79 -3.82 -7.68
N LEU A 144 7.04 -3.39 -7.83
CA LEU A 144 8.04 -3.47 -6.77
C LEU A 144 7.66 -2.62 -5.56
N LYS A 145 7.20 -1.38 -5.78
CA LYS A 145 6.70 -0.49 -4.72
C LYS A 145 5.53 -1.10 -3.98
N ILE A 146 4.56 -1.67 -4.69
CA ILE A 146 3.42 -2.35 -4.07
C ILE A 146 3.91 -3.52 -3.20
N LEU A 147 4.76 -4.40 -3.74
CA LEU A 147 5.30 -5.53 -2.98
C LEU A 147 6.09 -5.10 -1.73
N GLN A 148 6.89 -4.05 -1.83
CA GLN A 148 7.64 -3.50 -0.69
C GLN A 148 6.71 -3.01 0.41
N PHE A 149 5.59 -2.39 0.01
CA PHE A 149 4.59 -1.92 0.95
C PHE A 149 3.82 -3.08 1.59
N LEU A 150 3.45 -4.11 0.80
CA LEU A 150 2.87 -5.35 1.31
C LEU A 150 3.79 -6.04 2.33
N TYR A 151 5.09 -6.11 2.05
CA TYR A 151 6.07 -6.69 2.96
C TYR A 151 6.11 -5.97 4.30
N LYS A 152 6.13 -4.64 4.29
CA LYS A 152 6.05 -3.83 5.51
C LYS A 152 4.79 -4.11 6.33
N ILE A 153 3.64 -4.23 5.65
CA ILE A 153 2.36 -4.55 6.31
C ILE A 153 2.41 -5.93 6.98
N VAL A 154 2.87 -6.96 6.27
CA VAL A 154 2.94 -8.33 6.81
C VAL A 154 3.93 -8.44 7.95
N VAL A 155 5.16 -7.94 7.78
CA VAL A 155 6.19 -7.96 8.83
C VAL A 155 5.72 -7.23 10.08
N ARG A 156 5.03 -6.10 9.91
CA ARG A 156 4.43 -5.40 11.03
C ARG A 156 3.38 -6.26 11.71
N HIS A 157 2.44 -6.82 10.96
CA HIS A 157 1.39 -7.69 11.53
C HIS A 157 1.96 -8.82 12.40
N ASN A 158 3.06 -9.45 11.96
CA ASN A 158 3.72 -10.52 12.71
C ASN A 158 4.45 -10.08 13.98
N ASN A 159 4.87 -8.82 14.07
CA ASN A 159 5.72 -8.30 15.15
C ASN A 159 4.95 -7.48 16.21
N ILE A 160 3.62 -7.42 16.15
CA ILE A 160 2.83 -6.65 17.12
C ILE A 160 2.66 -7.44 18.43
N ASP A 161 2.99 -6.81 19.55
CA ASP A 161 2.76 -7.34 20.89
C ASP A 161 1.25 -7.59 21.14
N GLU A 162 0.94 -8.72 21.78
CA GLU A 162 -0.44 -9.20 22.02
C GLU A 162 -1.35 -8.18 22.72
N THR A 163 -0.77 -7.20 23.41
CA THR A 163 -1.48 -6.15 24.15
C THR A 163 -2.11 -5.05 23.27
N THR A 164 -1.77 -5.00 21.98
CA THR A 164 -2.21 -3.96 21.02
C THR A 164 -3.32 -4.42 20.07
N LEU A 165 -3.81 -5.66 20.25
CA LEU A 165 -4.65 -6.40 19.29
C LEU A 165 -5.97 -5.76 18.81
N PRO A 166 -6.77 -5.05 19.61
CA PRO A 166 -8.15 -4.73 19.19
C PRO A 166 -8.26 -3.68 18.08
N ASN A 167 -7.15 -3.04 17.66
CA ASN A 167 -7.15 -1.98 16.63
C ASN A 167 -6.36 -2.33 15.35
N ILE A 168 -5.91 -3.57 15.18
CA ILE A 168 -5.05 -3.98 14.06
C ILE A 168 -5.91 -4.53 12.91
N LEU A 169 -5.53 -4.26 11.64
CA LEU A 169 -6.16 -4.93 10.51
C LEU A 169 -6.02 -6.43 10.62
N ASN A 170 -7.16 -7.08 10.50
CA ASN A 170 -7.19 -8.48 10.16
C ASN A 170 -6.73 -8.68 8.70
N ILE A 171 -5.42 -8.77 8.47
CA ILE A 171 -4.82 -9.01 7.16
C ILE A 171 -5.39 -10.28 6.51
N TYR A 172 -5.90 -11.22 7.32
CA TYR A 172 -6.48 -12.46 6.84
C TYR A 172 -7.71 -12.26 5.94
N VAL A 173 -8.43 -11.14 6.06
CA VAL A 173 -9.54 -10.80 5.14
C VAL A 173 -9.05 -10.62 3.70
N TYR A 174 -7.80 -10.21 3.51
CA TYR A 174 -7.20 -9.99 2.19
C TYR A 174 -6.29 -11.13 1.74
N LEU A 175 -6.15 -12.19 2.54
CA LEU A 175 -5.15 -13.22 2.34
C LEU A 175 -5.30 -13.98 1.03
N GLU A 176 -6.53 -14.29 0.63
CA GLU A 176 -6.80 -14.89 -0.68
C GLU A 176 -6.31 -13.99 -1.81
N ASN A 177 -6.64 -12.70 -1.76
CA ASN A 177 -6.21 -11.72 -2.74
C ASN A 177 -4.68 -11.63 -2.82
N ILE A 178 -4.02 -11.60 -1.65
CA ILE A 178 -2.56 -11.54 -1.54
C ILE A 178 -1.95 -12.81 -2.15
N LEU A 179 -2.43 -13.99 -1.79
CA LEU A 179 -1.91 -15.25 -2.32
C LEU A 179 -2.13 -15.41 -3.83
N MET A 180 -3.27 -14.95 -4.34
CA MET A 180 -3.51 -14.90 -5.78
C MET A 180 -2.48 -14.01 -6.49
N ALA A 181 -2.24 -12.79 -5.99
CA ALA A 181 -1.23 -11.90 -6.56
C ALA A 181 0.18 -12.53 -6.52
N LEU A 182 0.58 -13.10 -5.38
CA LEU A 182 1.89 -13.75 -5.25
C LEU A 182 2.05 -14.95 -6.19
N SER A 183 0.96 -15.66 -6.51
CA SER A 183 0.98 -16.77 -7.48
C SER A 183 1.37 -16.37 -8.88
N ILE A 184 1.08 -15.12 -9.23
CA ILE A 184 1.46 -14.54 -10.51
C ILE A 184 2.89 -14.03 -10.44
N LEU A 185 3.22 -13.27 -9.39
CA LEU A 185 4.52 -12.61 -9.23
C LEU A 185 5.70 -13.55 -9.05
N ILE A 186 5.46 -14.78 -8.59
CA ILE A 186 6.47 -15.83 -8.49
C ILE A 186 7.10 -16.20 -9.85
N LYS A 187 6.37 -15.92 -10.93
CA LYS A 187 6.79 -16.13 -12.32
C LYS A 187 7.30 -14.84 -12.97
N ASP A 188 7.19 -13.70 -12.29
CA ASP A 188 7.54 -12.38 -12.84
C ASP A 188 8.96 -12.37 -13.43
N PRO A 189 9.19 -11.79 -14.63
CA PRO A 189 10.50 -11.78 -15.26
C PRO A 189 11.60 -11.13 -14.39
N PHE A 190 11.25 -10.21 -13.49
CA PHE A 190 12.20 -9.42 -12.72
C PHE A 190 12.67 -10.15 -11.44
N PRO A 191 13.99 -10.37 -11.25
CA PRO A 191 14.52 -11.12 -10.10
C PRO A 191 14.18 -10.52 -8.74
N LEU A 192 14.11 -9.19 -8.64
CA LEU A 192 13.85 -8.51 -7.38
C LEU A 192 12.39 -8.71 -6.92
N ILE A 193 11.43 -8.68 -7.86
CA ILE A 193 10.02 -9.00 -7.61
C ILE A 193 9.88 -10.45 -7.12
N LYS A 194 10.55 -11.39 -7.78
CA LYS A 194 10.59 -12.80 -7.35
C LYS A 194 11.13 -12.96 -5.94
N LYS A 195 12.28 -12.33 -5.64
CA LYS A 195 12.91 -12.37 -4.32
C LYS A 195 11.94 -11.88 -3.25
N LEU A 196 11.37 -10.70 -3.43
CA LEU A 196 10.47 -10.09 -2.45
C LEU A 196 9.15 -10.85 -2.30
N THR A 197 8.66 -11.46 -3.39
CA THR A 197 7.52 -12.39 -3.36
C THR A 197 7.81 -13.60 -2.48
N CYS A 198 9.00 -14.20 -2.60
CA CYS A 198 9.41 -15.32 -1.75
C CYS A 198 9.53 -14.88 -0.28
N GLU A 199 10.15 -13.74 -0.02
CA GLU A 199 10.27 -13.18 1.35
C GLU A 199 8.89 -12.97 1.96
N LEU A 200 7.93 -12.39 1.22
CA LEU A 200 6.56 -12.20 1.68
C LEU A 200 5.85 -13.53 1.99
N LEU A 201 6.07 -14.56 1.17
CA LEU A 201 5.50 -15.89 1.41
C LEU A 201 6.07 -16.56 2.67
N CYS A 202 7.33 -16.28 3.02
CA CYS A 202 7.92 -16.77 4.27
C CYS A 202 7.33 -16.04 5.49
N GLU A 203 7.06 -14.74 5.38
CA GLU A 203 6.46 -13.95 6.45
C GLU A 203 4.98 -14.30 6.68
N LEU A 204 4.24 -14.71 5.64
CA LEU A 204 2.87 -15.21 5.79
C LEU A 204 2.89 -16.60 6.47
N ASN A 205 3.09 -16.63 7.78
CA ASN A 205 3.01 -17.86 8.57
C ASN A 205 1.55 -18.20 8.89
N PHE A 206 1.03 -19.26 8.28
CA PHE A 206 -0.33 -19.73 8.51
C PHE A 206 -0.35 -20.62 9.75
N GLU A 207 -0.71 -20.05 10.91
CA GLU A 207 -1.07 -20.87 12.07
C GLU A 207 -2.37 -21.66 11.83
N GLU A 208 -2.68 -22.60 12.73
CA GLU A 208 -3.67 -23.66 12.55
C GLU A 208 -5.10 -23.20 12.17
N GLU A 209 -5.46 -21.95 12.41
CA GLU A 209 -6.79 -21.39 12.15
C GLU A 209 -7.11 -21.12 10.66
N ARG A 210 -6.12 -21.16 9.76
CA ARG A 210 -6.29 -20.78 8.35
C ARG A 210 -6.03 -21.92 7.36
N LYS A 211 -6.29 -23.17 7.78
CA LYS A 211 -6.11 -24.39 6.95
C LYS A 211 -6.79 -24.33 5.58
N GLU A 212 -7.85 -23.53 5.43
CA GLU A 212 -8.57 -23.37 4.16
C GLU A 212 -7.67 -22.84 3.03
N PHE A 213 -6.67 -21.98 3.31
CA PHE A 213 -5.77 -21.43 2.29
C PHE A 213 -4.47 -22.22 2.10
N ASN A 214 -4.23 -23.26 2.92
CA ASN A 214 -3.00 -24.07 2.85
C ASN A 214 -2.80 -24.72 1.48
N HIS A 215 -3.88 -25.02 0.75
CA HIS A 215 -3.78 -25.58 -0.59
C HIS A 215 -3.16 -24.60 -1.59
N ILE A 216 -3.52 -23.31 -1.52
CA ILE A 216 -2.96 -22.23 -2.35
C ILE A 216 -1.49 -22.04 -1.96
N TYR A 217 -1.20 -21.92 -0.68
CA TYR A 217 0.16 -21.72 -0.17
C TYR A 217 1.11 -22.89 -0.53
N ARG A 218 0.67 -24.14 -0.35
CA ARG A 218 1.46 -25.32 -0.75
C ARG A 218 1.68 -25.40 -2.25
N SER A 219 0.67 -25.03 -3.05
CA SER A 219 0.81 -24.93 -4.51
C SER A 219 1.88 -23.91 -4.90
N LEU A 220 1.90 -22.76 -4.23
CA LEU A 220 2.90 -21.71 -4.42
C LEU A 220 4.32 -22.18 -4.09
N LEU A 221 4.50 -22.77 -2.91
CA LEU A 221 5.78 -23.35 -2.50
C LEU A 221 6.27 -24.41 -3.49
N LYS A 222 5.38 -25.29 -3.96
CA LYS A 222 5.71 -26.32 -4.94
C LYS A 222 6.17 -25.71 -6.28
N ASN A 223 5.49 -24.66 -6.75
CA ASN A 223 5.87 -23.94 -7.97
C ASN A 223 7.23 -23.23 -7.82
N MET A 224 7.53 -22.66 -6.65
CA MET A 224 8.87 -22.10 -6.36
C MET A 224 9.96 -23.16 -6.45
N LEU A 225 9.75 -24.28 -5.76
CA LEU A 225 10.72 -25.38 -5.74
C LEU A 225 10.97 -25.92 -7.15
N ALA A 226 9.92 -26.10 -7.95
CA ALA A 226 10.06 -26.53 -9.34
C ALA A 226 10.89 -25.53 -10.19
N ASN A 227 10.66 -24.23 -10.03
CA ASN A 227 11.42 -23.18 -10.73
C ASN A 227 12.90 -23.12 -10.32
N ILE A 228 13.20 -23.38 -9.04
CA ILE A 228 14.58 -23.45 -8.53
C ILE A 228 15.30 -24.68 -9.11
N ILE A 229 14.63 -25.84 -9.13
CA ILE A 229 15.19 -27.09 -9.66
C ILE A 229 15.50 -26.97 -11.15
N PHE A 230 14.63 -26.32 -11.94
CA PHE A 230 14.89 -26.07 -13.37
C PHE A 230 16.15 -25.22 -13.58
N ARG A 231 16.32 -24.13 -12.81
CA ARG A 231 17.52 -23.28 -12.93
C ARG A 231 18.82 -23.97 -12.52
N GLN A 232 18.78 -24.92 -11.58
CA GLN A 232 19.99 -25.69 -11.23
C GLN A 232 20.42 -26.65 -12.35
N ASN A 233 19.49 -27.10 -13.18
CA ASN A 233 19.81 -27.94 -14.34
C ASN A 233 20.34 -27.09 -15.51
N ASP A 234 19.80 -25.89 -15.75
CA ASP A 234 20.29 -24.98 -16.80
C ASP A 234 21.71 -24.43 -16.54
N VAL A 235 22.15 -24.33 -15.28
CA VAL A 235 23.50 -23.86 -14.92
C VAL A 235 24.55 -24.99 -14.99
N ARG A 236 24.11 -26.24 -15.22
CA ARG A 236 24.97 -27.42 -15.31
C ARG A 236 25.24 -27.91 -16.75
N GLU A 237 24.72 -27.22 -17.76
CA GLU A 237 25.12 -27.37 -19.17
C GLU A 237 26.19 -26.35 -19.56
#